data_AF-W2T2X6-F1
#
_entry.id   AF-W2T2X6-F1
#
_cell.length_a   1.000
_cell.length_b   1.000
_cell.length_c   1.000
_cell.angle_alpha   90.00
_cell.angle_beta   90.00
_cell.angle_gamma   90.00
#
_symmetry.space_group_name_H-M   'P 1'
#
loop_
_entity.id
_entity.type
_entity.pdbx_description
1 polymer ?
#
loop_
_entity_poly.entity_id
_entity_poly.type
_entity_poly.pdbx_seq_one_letter_code
_entity_poly.pdbx_strand_id
1 'polypeptide(L)'
;MTNNNPISRLLFEVGETCFNGAITFDKYDKIISLLAYAKKRAITDSETIDRLAQASFIFATYRLTMGPENAHYDAGSLWQNFVAGVQGEGEWCELFFDMLRAGLIKEARILWNRHIIYIARCFNGVENEEVSHANMKDFFEILRGAILKNLSVWRDAIAFLEFDFVPICLPKMSKEMCPLLVDFLIDLARDLENLDAENFPLNALHVTSAFERVLAKQVDETITATRQ
;
A
#
# COMPACT_ATOMS: atom_id res chain seq x y z
N MET A 1 37.68 4.42 19.66
CA MET A 1 37.74 5.83 20.09
C MET A 1 36.31 6.32 20.27
N THR A 2 35.79 6.27 21.49
CA THR A 2 34.43 6.72 21.81
C THR A 2 34.40 8.24 21.79
N ASN A 3 33.66 8.81 20.85
CA ASN A 3 33.51 10.24 20.67
C ASN A 3 32.64 10.80 21.81
N ASN A 4 33.22 11.02 22.99
CA ASN A 4 32.57 11.57 24.18
C ASN A 4 32.36 13.09 24.05
N ASN A 5 31.79 13.55 22.94
CA ASN A 5 31.38 14.95 22.81
C ASN A 5 30.01 15.12 23.50
N PRO A 6 29.91 15.90 24.60
CA PRO A 6 28.66 16.08 25.33
C PRO A 6 27.54 16.67 24.48
N ILE A 7 27.87 17.47 23.45
CA ILE A 7 26.89 18.02 22.49
C ILE A 7 26.32 16.89 21.62
N SER A 8 27.16 15.97 21.15
CA SER A 8 26.71 14.82 20.34
C SER A 8 25.78 13.92 21.14
N ARG A 9 26.08 13.70 22.44
CA ARG A 9 25.22 12.91 23.32
C ARG A 9 23.87 13.58 23.58
N LEU A 10 23.86 14.89 23.83
CA LEU A 10 22.63 15.66 23.98
C LEU A 10 21.76 15.59 22.71
N LEU A 11 22.38 15.70 21.52
CA LEU A 11 21.66 15.65 20.25
C LEU A 11 21.06 14.27 19.97
N PHE A 12 21.77 13.20 20.36
CA PHE A 12 21.23 11.84 20.35
C PHE A 12 20.00 11.71 21.27
N GLU A 13 20.10 12.13 22.54
CA GLU A 13 18.99 12.07 23.51
C GLU A 13 17.76 12.87 23.04
N VAL A 14 17.99 14.02 22.40
CA VAL A 14 16.92 14.81 21.76
C VAL A 14 16.25 14.03 20.64
N GLY A 15 17.03 13.39 19.77
CA GLY A 15 16.52 12.58 18.66
C GLY A 15 15.65 11.42 19.16
N GLU A 16 16.15 10.65 20.13
CA GLU A 16 15.41 9.55 20.73
C GLU A 16 14.11 10.01 21.41
N THR A 17 14.15 11.13 22.13
CA THR A 17 12.96 11.70 22.76
C THR A 17 11.91 12.10 21.72
N CYS A 18 12.35 12.71 20.61
CA CYS A 18 11.44 13.08 19.53
C CYS A 18 10.84 11.85 18.83
N PHE A 19 11.66 10.83 18.57
CA PHE A 19 11.20 9.57 17.99
C PHE A 19 10.15 8.91 18.89
N ASN A 20 10.49 8.66 20.15
CA ASN A 20 9.60 8.00 21.11
C ASN A 20 8.29 8.77 21.30
N GLY A 21 8.38 10.10 21.39
CA GLY A 21 7.18 10.94 21.47
C GLY A 21 6.32 10.85 20.21
N ALA A 22 6.93 10.86 19.01
CA ALA A 22 6.19 10.80 17.75
C ALA A 22 5.41 9.49 17.55
N ILE A 23 5.93 8.37 18.07
CA ILE A 23 5.24 7.07 17.98
C ILE A 23 4.27 6.80 19.14
N THR A 24 4.38 7.53 20.25
CA THR A 24 3.56 7.30 21.46
C THR A 24 2.41 8.30 21.61
N PHE A 25 2.58 9.53 21.13
CA PHE A 25 1.53 10.54 21.28
C PHE A 25 0.28 10.21 20.44
N ASP A 26 -0.86 10.57 21.00
CA ASP A 26 -2.21 10.35 20.49
C ASP A 26 -2.80 11.59 19.82
N LYS A 27 -1.96 12.55 19.44
CA LYS A 27 -2.39 13.84 18.86
C LYS A 27 -1.52 14.25 17.69
N TYR A 28 -2.17 14.52 16.57
CA TYR A 28 -1.56 15.04 15.34
C TYR A 28 -0.54 16.15 15.60
N ASP A 29 -0.96 17.24 16.26
CA ASP A 29 -0.12 18.43 16.47
C ASP A 29 1.17 18.12 17.24
N LYS A 30 1.09 17.17 18.19
CA LYS A 30 2.26 16.75 18.97
C LYS A 30 3.21 15.92 18.12
N ILE A 31 2.68 14.94 17.39
CA ILE A 31 3.47 14.05 16.51
C ILE A 31 4.22 14.89 15.47
N ILE A 32 3.50 15.75 14.75
CA ILE A 32 4.12 16.56 13.68
C ILE A 32 5.11 17.58 14.23
N SER A 33 4.84 18.18 15.40
CA SER A 33 5.75 19.14 16.03
C SER A 33 7.08 18.48 16.42
N LEU A 34 7.05 17.26 16.95
CA LEU A 34 8.27 16.53 17.33
C LEU A 34 9.10 16.14 16.10
N LEU A 35 8.46 15.60 15.06
CA LEU A 35 9.15 15.22 13.82
C LEU A 35 9.75 16.47 13.13
N ALA A 36 9.01 17.57 13.08
CA ALA A 36 9.50 18.84 12.53
C ALA A 36 10.62 19.45 13.38
N TYR A 37 10.55 19.29 14.70
CA TYR A 37 11.59 19.75 15.61
C TYR A 37 12.88 18.95 15.42
N ALA A 38 12.81 17.62 15.39
CA ALA A 38 13.96 16.74 15.19
C ALA A 38 14.68 17.04 13.87
N LYS A 39 13.93 17.29 12.78
CA LYS A 39 14.49 17.66 11.46
C LYS A 39 15.31 18.95 11.47
N LYS A 40 15.06 19.87 12.40
CA LYS A 40 15.81 21.13 12.54
C LYS A 40 17.05 21.00 13.42
N ARG A 41 17.28 19.84 14.05
CA ARG A 41 18.43 19.59 14.91
C ARG A 41 19.53 18.90 14.13
N ALA A 42 20.77 19.23 14.46
CA ALA A 42 21.97 18.62 13.87
C ALA A 42 22.25 17.25 14.50
N ILE A 43 21.26 16.35 14.52
CA ILE A 43 21.44 14.97 14.97
C ILE A 43 22.47 14.33 14.04
N THR A 44 23.52 13.73 14.62
CA THR A 44 24.63 13.12 13.87
C THR A 44 24.61 11.60 13.89
N ASP A 45 23.79 11.00 14.74
CA ASP A 45 23.65 9.57 14.86
C ASP A 45 22.79 9.02 13.71
N SER A 46 23.36 8.16 12.88
CA SER A 46 22.70 7.66 11.66
C SER A 46 21.48 6.80 11.97
N GLU A 47 21.54 5.95 12.99
CA GLU A 47 20.43 5.09 13.38
C GLU A 47 19.21 5.92 13.82
N THR A 48 19.44 6.93 14.66
CA THR A 48 18.40 7.88 15.09
C THR A 48 17.81 8.64 13.91
N ILE A 49 18.64 9.08 12.95
CA ILE A 49 18.18 9.75 11.73
C ILE A 49 17.28 8.82 10.91
N ASP A 50 17.68 7.58 10.70
CA ASP A 50 16.93 6.59 9.90
C ASP A 50 15.59 6.28 10.56
N ARG A 51 15.57 6.09 11.89
CA ARG A 51 14.33 5.87 12.67
C ARG A 51 13.39 7.08 12.59
N LEU A 52 13.90 8.30 12.69
CA LEU A 52 13.08 9.52 12.54
C LEU A 52 12.55 9.69 11.11
N ALA A 53 13.35 9.34 10.10
CA ALA A 53 12.93 9.35 8.71
C ALA A 53 11.82 8.31 8.46
N GLN A 54 11.96 7.11 9.00
CA GLN A 54 10.95 6.06 8.95
C GLN A 54 9.66 6.49 9.67
N ALA A 55 9.75 7.03 10.89
CA ALA A 55 8.58 7.55 11.60
C ALA A 55 7.85 8.64 10.78
N SER A 56 8.61 9.55 10.16
CA SER A 56 8.04 10.58 9.27
C SER A 56 7.38 9.99 8.03
N PHE A 57 8.01 8.99 7.41
CA PHE A 57 7.47 8.29 6.25
C PHE A 57 6.15 7.59 6.58
N ILE A 58 6.11 6.86 7.70
CA ILE A 58 4.95 6.11 8.17
C ILE A 58 3.80 7.05 8.56
N PHE A 59 4.11 8.13 9.28
CA PHE A 59 3.13 9.16 9.61
C PHE A 59 2.52 9.78 8.33
N ALA A 60 3.35 10.06 7.33
CA ALA A 60 2.88 10.56 6.04
C ALA A 60 2.04 9.50 5.29
N THR A 61 2.41 8.22 5.33
CA THR A 61 1.60 7.12 4.76
C THR A 61 0.21 7.12 5.42
N TYR A 62 0.16 7.07 6.76
CA TYR A 62 -1.10 7.04 7.52
C TYR A 62 -2.01 8.22 7.17
N ARG A 63 -1.44 9.42 7.09
CA ARG A 63 -2.14 10.65 6.71
C ARG A 63 -2.69 10.63 5.30
N LEU A 64 -1.97 10.05 4.34
CA LEU A 64 -2.44 9.90 2.97
C LEU A 64 -3.55 8.86 2.88
N THR A 65 -3.42 7.76 3.61
CA THR A 65 -4.38 6.66 3.62
C THR A 65 -5.68 7.05 4.30
N MET A 66 -5.66 7.66 5.48
CA MET A 66 -6.90 8.02 6.19
C MET A 66 -7.47 9.38 5.78
N GLY A 67 -6.64 10.24 5.19
CA GLY A 67 -6.99 11.64 4.93
C GLY A 67 -7.06 12.50 6.19
N PRO A 68 -7.23 13.82 6.04
CA PRO A 68 -7.25 14.76 7.16
C PRO A 68 -8.38 14.53 8.16
N GLU A 69 -9.55 14.14 7.67
CA GLU A 69 -10.79 14.12 8.44
C GLU A 69 -10.98 12.80 9.20
N ASN A 70 -10.43 11.68 8.71
CA ASN A 70 -10.59 10.36 9.32
C ASN A 70 -9.32 9.85 10.04
N ALA A 71 -8.25 10.63 10.06
CA ALA A 71 -7.02 10.27 10.76
C ALA A 71 -7.20 10.47 12.28
N HIS A 72 -7.27 9.36 13.01
CA HIS A 72 -7.34 9.31 14.46
C HIS A 72 -6.04 8.71 15.03
N TYR A 73 -5.62 9.20 16.19
CA TYR A 73 -4.33 8.81 16.80
C TYR A 73 -4.51 8.19 18.19
N ASP A 74 -5.75 8.04 18.62
CA ASP A 74 -6.11 7.47 19.92
C ASP A 74 -5.90 5.95 19.97
N ALA A 75 -5.98 5.42 21.18
CA ALA A 75 -5.89 3.99 21.41
C ALA A 75 -7.09 3.28 20.74
N GLY A 76 -6.79 2.36 19.81
CA GLY A 76 -7.80 1.65 19.01
C GLY A 76 -7.93 2.14 17.57
N SER A 77 -7.30 3.28 17.23
CA SER A 77 -7.19 3.70 15.83
C SER A 77 -6.20 2.83 15.04
N LEU A 78 -6.34 2.85 13.71
CA LEU A 78 -5.38 2.21 12.79
C LEU A 78 -3.96 2.79 12.92
N TRP A 79 -3.77 3.94 13.56
CA TRP A 79 -2.44 4.51 13.77
C TRP A 79 -1.47 3.54 14.45
N GLN A 80 -1.96 2.70 15.37
CA GLN A 80 -1.12 1.71 16.06
C GLN A 80 -0.54 0.66 15.10
N ASN A 81 -1.31 0.23 14.10
CA ASN A 81 -0.83 -0.69 13.07
C ASN A 81 0.31 -0.06 12.24
N PHE A 82 0.24 1.25 11.99
CA PHE A 82 1.29 1.98 11.30
C PHE A 82 2.52 2.16 12.21
N VAL A 83 2.33 2.44 13.50
CA VAL A 83 3.42 2.56 14.48
C VAL A 83 4.23 1.26 14.58
N ALA A 84 3.59 0.09 14.61
CA ALA A 84 4.30 -1.20 14.53
C ALA A 84 5.21 -1.29 13.29
N GLY A 85 4.74 -0.73 12.17
CA GLY A 85 5.52 -0.56 10.95
C GLY A 85 6.77 0.33 11.06
N VAL A 86 6.81 1.28 12.00
CA VAL A 86 8.04 2.05 12.31
C VAL A 86 9.10 1.16 12.95
N GLN A 87 8.68 0.13 13.69
CA GLN A 87 9.59 -0.79 14.39
C GLN A 87 10.02 -1.98 13.51
N GLY A 88 9.59 -1.99 12.23
CA GLY A 88 9.86 -3.10 11.32
C GLY A 88 8.89 -4.28 11.48
N GLU A 89 7.92 -4.17 12.38
CA GLU A 89 6.90 -5.18 12.69
C GLU A 89 5.57 -4.90 11.97
N GLY A 90 5.61 -4.12 10.90
CA GLY A 90 4.40 -3.75 10.15
C GLY A 90 3.83 -4.94 9.39
N GLU A 91 2.63 -5.37 9.75
CA GLU A 91 1.83 -6.37 9.03
C GLU A 91 1.17 -5.74 7.79
N TRP A 92 1.99 -5.14 6.91
CA TRP A 92 1.53 -4.34 5.77
C TRP A 92 0.62 -5.10 4.82
N CYS A 93 0.88 -6.39 4.66
CA CYS A 93 0.10 -7.27 3.80
C CYS A 93 -1.29 -7.52 4.37
N GLU A 94 -1.40 -7.80 5.66
CA GLU A 94 -2.69 -8.01 6.34
C GLU A 94 -3.50 -6.71 6.34
N LEU A 95 -2.87 -5.58 6.68
CA LEU A 95 -3.50 -4.27 6.63
C LEU A 95 -4.01 -3.92 5.22
N PHE A 96 -3.23 -4.26 4.17
CA PHE A 96 -3.64 -4.09 2.79
C PHE A 96 -4.90 -4.92 2.47
N PHE A 97 -4.93 -6.20 2.85
CA PHE A 97 -6.11 -7.05 2.66
C PHE A 97 -7.32 -6.56 3.45
N ASP A 98 -7.14 -6.08 4.68
CA ASP A 98 -8.22 -5.55 5.50
C ASP A 98 -8.85 -4.31 4.88
N MET A 99 -8.04 -3.41 4.31
CA MET A 99 -8.55 -2.25 3.56
C MET A 99 -9.36 -2.68 2.34
N LEU A 100 -8.88 -3.68 1.57
CA LEU A 100 -9.65 -4.22 0.45
C LEU A 100 -10.97 -4.84 0.88
N ARG A 101 -10.98 -5.65 1.96
CA ARG A 101 -12.19 -6.26 2.52
C ARG A 101 -13.22 -5.22 2.97
N ALA A 102 -12.74 -4.06 3.44
CA ALA A 102 -13.56 -2.91 3.82
C ALA A 102 -14.04 -2.06 2.62
N GLY A 103 -13.60 -2.37 1.40
CA GLY A 103 -13.93 -1.60 0.19
C GLY A 103 -13.13 -0.30 0.03
N LEU A 104 -12.06 -0.13 0.81
CA LEU A 104 -11.18 1.04 0.80
C LEU A 104 -10.08 0.87 -0.26
N ILE A 105 -10.49 0.80 -1.54
CA ILE A 105 -9.59 0.44 -2.65
C ILE A 105 -8.49 1.49 -2.86
N LYS A 106 -8.82 2.78 -2.72
CA LYS A 106 -7.85 3.88 -2.91
C LYS A 106 -6.81 3.89 -1.82
N GLU A 107 -7.23 3.62 -0.59
CA GLU A 107 -6.41 3.53 0.61
C GLU A 107 -5.47 2.34 0.54
N ALA A 108 -6.00 1.17 0.14
CA ALA A 108 -5.20 -0.02 -0.14
C ALA A 108 -4.15 0.23 -1.24
N ARG A 109 -4.51 0.97 -2.30
CA ARG A 109 -3.58 1.37 -3.35
C ARG A 109 -2.46 2.30 -2.85
N ILE A 110 -2.75 3.20 -1.89
CA ILE A 110 -1.71 4.03 -1.25
C ILE A 110 -0.73 3.15 -0.47
N LEU A 111 -1.25 2.17 0.29
CA LEU A 111 -0.40 1.20 1.00
C LEU A 111 0.46 0.39 0.03
N TRP A 112 -0.15 -0.15 -1.04
CA TRP A 112 0.54 -0.86 -2.10
C TRP A 112 1.72 -0.04 -2.61
N ASN A 113 1.49 1.21 -3.04
CA ASN A 113 2.53 2.03 -3.63
C ASN A 113 3.64 2.46 -2.66
N ARG A 114 3.33 2.64 -1.38
CA ARG A 114 4.32 3.06 -0.38
C ARG A 114 5.07 1.89 0.28
N HIS A 115 4.47 0.70 0.30
CA HIS A 115 4.99 -0.49 0.98
C HIS A 115 5.09 -1.71 0.06
N ILE A 116 5.22 -1.49 -1.25
CA ILE A 116 5.19 -2.54 -2.29
C ILE A 116 6.20 -3.66 -2.02
N ILE A 117 7.39 -3.32 -1.52
CA ILE A 117 8.45 -4.31 -1.24
C ILE A 117 8.01 -5.32 -0.19
N TYR A 118 7.16 -4.93 0.75
CA TYR A 118 6.63 -5.80 1.80
C TYR A 118 5.37 -6.52 1.33
N ILE A 119 4.44 -5.81 0.71
CA ILE A 119 3.14 -6.36 0.31
C ILE A 119 3.29 -7.32 -0.87
N ALA A 120 4.08 -6.98 -1.90
CA ALA A 120 4.25 -7.82 -3.08
C ALA A 120 4.87 -9.19 -2.74
N ARG A 121 5.66 -9.30 -1.65
CA ARG A 121 6.24 -10.56 -1.20
C ARG A 121 5.19 -11.59 -0.77
N CYS A 122 3.99 -11.16 -0.35
CA CYS A 122 2.88 -12.09 -0.11
C CYS A 122 2.43 -12.83 -1.37
N PHE A 123 2.69 -12.26 -2.53
CA PHE A 123 2.33 -12.85 -3.81
C PHE A 123 3.55 -13.53 -4.45
N ASN A 124 4.68 -12.85 -4.55
CA ASN A 124 5.83 -13.28 -5.36
C ASN A 124 7.09 -13.63 -4.56
N GLY A 125 7.03 -13.58 -3.23
CA GLY A 125 8.16 -13.78 -2.33
C GLY A 125 8.10 -15.07 -1.51
N VAL A 126 7.07 -15.91 -1.72
CA VAL A 126 6.92 -17.17 -1.00
C VAL A 126 7.60 -18.28 -1.80
N GLU A 127 8.50 -19.03 -1.17
CA GLU A 127 9.17 -20.19 -1.79
C GLU A 127 8.19 -21.30 -2.21
N ASN A 128 6.97 -21.26 -1.65
CA ASN A 128 5.90 -22.20 -1.95
C ASN A 128 4.91 -21.59 -2.97
N GLU A 129 4.88 -22.17 -4.16
CA GLU A 129 3.97 -21.80 -5.25
C GLU A 129 2.49 -21.96 -4.87
N GLU A 130 2.13 -22.94 -4.04
CA GLU A 130 0.73 -23.16 -3.60
C GLU A 130 0.24 -22.01 -2.72
N VAL A 131 1.09 -21.51 -1.81
CA VAL A 131 0.75 -20.37 -0.94
C VAL A 131 0.64 -19.09 -1.76
N SER A 132 1.56 -18.88 -2.70
CA SER A 132 1.51 -17.75 -3.63
C SER A 132 0.21 -17.77 -4.47
N HIS A 133 -0.18 -18.94 -4.95
CA HIS A 133 -1.43 -19.12 -5.69
C HIS A 133 -2.66 -18.87 -4.81
N ALA A 134 -2.69 -19.39 -3.59
CA ALA A 134 -3.77 -19.17 -2.62
C ALA A 134 -3.94 -17.67 -2.31
N ASN A 135 -2.85 -16.97 -2.00
CA ASN A 135 -2.87 -15.52 -1.73
C ASN A 135 -3.38 -14.72 -2.94
N MET A 136 -3.00 -15.11 -4.16
CA MET A 136 -3.48 -14.46 -5.38
C MET A 136 -4.98 -14.68 -5.58
N LYS A 137 -5.45 -15.91 -5.34
CA LYS A 137 -6.87 -16.24 -5.41
C LYS A 137 -7.68 -15.46 -4.39
N ASP A 138 -7.24 -15.45 -3.13
CA ASP A 138 -7.86 -14.68 -2.05
C ASP A 138 -7.92 -13.19 -2.38
N PHE A 139 -6.88 -12.63 -3.02
CA PHE A 139 -6.88 -11.25 -3.48
C PHE A 139 -7.99 -10.93 -4.47
N PHE A 140 -8.16 -11.74 -5.53
CA PHE A 140 -9.23 -11.52 -6.50
C PHE A 140 -10.62 -11.75 -5.89
N GLU A 141 -10.77 -12.73 -5.00
CA GLU A 141 -12.02 -12.99 -4.28
C GLU A 141 -12.41 -11.83 -3.35
N ILE A 142 -11.44 -11.30 -2.59
CA ILE A 142 -11.65 -10.13 -1.72
C ILE A 142 -12.02 -8.91 -2.56
N LEU A 143 -11.31 -8.66 -3.66
CA LEU A 143 -11.55 -7.52 -4.53
C LEU A 143 -12.95 -7.59 -5.16
N ARG A 144 -13.35 -8.77 -5.66
CA ARG A 144 -14.70 -8.97 -6.20
C ARG A 144 -15.76 -8.80 -5.10
N GLY A 145 -15.53 -9.38 -3.92
CA GLY A 145 -16.42 -9.23 -2.77
C GLY A 145 -16.61 -7.77 -2.34
N ALA A 146 -15.56 -6.95 -2.40
CA ALA A 146 -15.63 -5.52 -2.13
C ALA A 146 -16.49 -4.78 -3.17
N ILE A 147 -16.33 -5.10 -4.45
CA ILE A 147 -17.13 -4.52 -5.54
C ILE A 147 -18.60 -4.90 -5.41
N LEU A 148 -18.90 -6.18 -5.13
CA LEU A 148 -20.28 -6.64 -4.98
C LEU A 148 -21.00 -5.99 -3.79
N LYS A 149 -20.27 -5.65 -2.71
CA LYS A 149 -20.82 -4.90 -1.58
C LYS A 149 -21.04 -3.42 -1.88
N ASN A 150 -20.17 -2.82 -2.69
CA ASN A 150 -20.25 -1.42 -3.07
C ASN A 150 -19.81 -1.24 -4.52
N LEU A 151 -20.78 -1.25 -5.42
CA LEU A 151 -20.53 -1.13 -6.85
C LEU A 151 -19.72 0.11 -7.22
N SER A 152 -19.84 1.22 -6.49
CA SER A 152 -19.15 2.47 -6.83
C SER A 152 -17.61 2.35 -6.91
N VAL A 153 -17.01 1.33 -6.30
CA VAL A 153 -15.55 1.13 -6.26
C VAL A 153 -15.01 0.30 -7.42
N TRP A 154 -15.87 -0.25 -8.30
CA TRP A 154 -15.42 -1.16 -9.37
C TRP A 154 -14.40 -0.51 -10.31
N ARG A 155 -14.58 0.79 -10.64
CA ARG A 155 -13.64 1.53 -11.50
C ARG A 155 -12.28 1.71 -10.82
N ASP A 156 -12.29 1.98 -9.52
CA ASP A 156 -11.05 2.13 -8.74
C ASP A 156 -10.30 0.79 -8.63
N ALA A 157 -11.03 -0.32 -8.49
CA ALA A 157 -10.46 -1.67 -8.49
C ALA A 157 -9.81 -2.02 -9.83
N ILE A 158 -10.49 -1.75 -10.94
CA ILE A 158 -9.94 -1.97 -12.28
C ILE A 158 -8.72 -1.09 -12.54
N ALA A 159 -8.79 0.19 -12.18
CA ALA A 159 -7.64 1.07 -12.29
C ALA A 159 -6.44 0.56 -11.45
N PHE A 160 -6.68 0.07 -10.23
CA PHE A 160 -5.63 -0.51 -9.40
C PHE A 160 -4.99 -1.75 -10.05
N LEU A 161 -5.81 -2.66 -10.61
CA LEU A 161 -5.30 -3.82 -11.35
C LEU A 161 -4.46 -3.38 -12.54
N GLU A 162 -4.95 -2.43 -13.34
CA GLU A 162 -4.29 -1.98 -14.57
C GLU A 162 -2.96 -1.25 -14.33
N PHE A 163 -2.93 -0.35 -13.35
CA PHE A 163 -1.83 0.59 -13.22
C PHE A 163 -0.80 0.18 -12.17
N ASP A 164 -1.16 -0.66 -11.20
CA ASP A 164 -0.29 -0.94 -10.05
C ASP A 164 -0.08 -2.44 -9.82
N PHE A 165 -1.14 -3.24 -9.73
CA PHE A 165 -1.03 -4.64 -9.31
C PHE A 165 -0.51 -5.56 -10.42
N VAL A 166 -1.22 -5.63 -11.55
CA VAL A 166 -0.87 -6.54 -12.66
C VAL A 166 0.51 -6.22 -13.23
N PRO A 167 0.90 -4.94 -13.47
CA PRO A 167 2.23 -4.65 -14.01
C PRO A 167 3.38 -5.18 -13.15
N ILE A 168 3.20 -5.22 -11.82
CA ILE A 168 4.23 -5.64 -10.86
C ILE A 168 4.26 -7.16 -10.67
N CYS A 169 3.10 -7.81 -10.62
CA CYS A 169 3.01 -9.25 -10.38
C CYS A 169 3.17 -10.08 -11.67
N LEU A 170 2.75 -9.58 -12.84
CA LEU A 170 2.76 -10.32 -14.10
C LEU A 170 4.14 -10.89 -14.49
N PRO A 171 5.25 -10.15 -14.40
CA PRO A 171 6.56 -10.66 -14.83
C PRO A 171 7.04 -11.87 -14.02
N LYS A 172 6.56 -12.03 -12.78
CA LYS A 172 7.01 -13.09 -11.86
C LYS A 172 6.03 -14.24 -11.71
N MET A 173 4.74 -14.01 -12.00
CA MET A 173 3.65 -14.93 -11.65
C MET A 173 2.64 -15.09 -12.80
N SER A 174 3.11 -15.05 -14.05
CA SER A 174 2.22 -15.03 -15.21
C SER A 174 1.35 -16.29 -15.34
N LYS A 175 1.87 -17.46 -14.94
CA LYS A 175 1.13 -18.73 -15.02
C LYS A 175 -0.05 -18.78 -14.06
N GLU A 176 0.15 -18.27 -12.85
CA GLU A 176 -0.84 -18.31 -11.78
C GLU A 176 -1.83 -17.15 -11.90
N MET A 177 -1.33 -15.96 -12.25
CA MET A 177 -2.13 -14.73 -12.24
C MET A 177 -3.02 -14.60 -13.48
N CYS A 178 -2.56 -14.98 -14.67
CA CYS A 178 -3.34 -14.78 -15.90
C CYS A 178 -4.71 -15.49 -15.87
N PRO A 179 -4.82 -16.78 -15.48
CA PRO A 179 -6.12 -17.44 -15.38
C PRO A 179 -7.04 -16.75 -14.38
N LEU A 180 -6.53 -16.44 -13.17
CA LEU A 180 -7.31 -15.80 -12.11
C LEU A 180 -7.78 -14.40 -12.51
N LEU A 181 -6.94 -13.62 -13.19
CA LEU A 181 -7.29 -12.31 -13.71
C LEU A 181 -8.37 -12.41 -14.78
N VAL A 182 -8.23 -13.32 -15.74
CA VAL A 182 -9.22 -13.51 -16.81
C VAL A 182 -10.57 -13.93 -16.22
N ASP A 183 -10.58 -14.89 -15.31
CA ASP A 183 -11.80 -15.34 -14.63
C ASP A 183 -12.45 -14.20 -13.86
N PHE A 184 -11.66 -13.44 -13.09
CA PHE A 184 -12.12 -12.25 -12.37
C PHE A 184 -12.78 -11.21 -13.30
N LEU A 185 -12.14 -10.88 -14.43
CA LEU A 185 -12.65 -9.87 -15.37
C LEU A 185 -13.94 -10.33 -16.05
N ILE A 186 -14.03 -11.61 -16.44
CA ILE A 186 -15.22 -12.18 -17.05
C ILE A 186 -16.38 -12.20 -16.05
N ASP A 187 -16.14 -12.66 -14.83
CA ASP A 187 -17.17 -12.73 -13.80
C ASP A 187 -17.64 -11.35 -13.38
N LEU A 188 -16.73 -10.39 -13.21
CA LEU A 188 -17.11 -9.01 -12.92
C LEU A 188 -17.91 -8.39 -14.08
N ALA A 189 -17.56 -8.66 -15.34
CA ALA A 189 -18.32 -8.15 -16.48
C ALA A 189 -19.75 -8.70 -16.51
N ARG A 190 -19.95 -9.98 -16.15
CA ARG A 190 -21.28 -10.60 -15.99
C ARG A 190 -22.05 -9.98 -14.82
N ASP A 191 -21.37 -9.71 -13.70
CA ASP A 191 -22.00 -9.05 -12.55
C ASP A 191 -22.49 -7.65 -12.95
N LEU A 192 -21.70 -6.89 -13.71
CA LEU A 192 -22.02 -5.54 -14.17
C LEU A 192 -23.21 -5.48 -15.13
N GLU A 193 -23.49 -6.53 -15.90
CA GLU A 193 -24.70 -6.63 -16.73
C GLU A 193 -25.97 -6.46 -15.89
N ASN A 194 -25.95 -6.97 -14.65
CA ASN A 194 -27.09 -6.91 -13.74
C ASN A 194 -27.01 -5.73 -12.76
N LEU A 195 -25.82 -5.49 -12.20
CA LEU A 195 -25.64 -4.50 -11.12
C LEU A 195 -25.53 -3.07 -11.64
N ASP A 196 -25.08 -2.88 -12.88
CA ASP A 196 -24.85 -1.58 -13.52
C ASP A 196 -25.46 -1.56 -14.94
N ALA A 197 -26.68 -2.08 -15.05
CA ALA A 197 -27.37 -2.29 -16.33
C ALA A 197 -27.53 -1.00 -17.16
N GLU A 198 -27.61 0.16 -16.52
CA GLU A 198 -27.71 1.46 -17.19
C GLU A 198 -26.46 1.80 -18.03
N ASN A 199 -25.29 1.30 -17.64
CA ASN A 199 -24.01 1.55 -18.33
C ASN A 199 -23.57 0.37 -19.20
N PHE A 200 -24.38 -0.69 -19.29
CA PHE A 200 -24.10 -1.85 -20.13
C PHE A 200 -24.33 -1.53 -21.62
N PRO A 201 -23.47 -2.01 -22.55
CA PRO A 201 -22.33 -2.92 -22.37
C PRO A 201 -20.98 -2.23 -22.15
N LEU A 202 -20.94 -0.90 -22.04
CA LEU A 202 -19.69 -0.15 -22.02
C LEU A 202 -18.86 -0.43 -20.77
N ASN A 203 -19.50 -0.59 -19.61
CA ASN A 203 -18.83 -0.96 -18.36
C ASN A 203 -18.19 -2.36 -18.42
N ALA A 204 -18.92 -3.36 -18.91
CA ALA A 204 -18.45 -4.73 -19.10
C ALA A 204 -17.29 -4.78 -20.10
N LEU A 205 -17.42 -4.07 -21.23
CA LEU A 205 -16.34 -3.93 -22.21
C LEU A 205 -15.11 -3.26 -21.58
N HIS A 206 -15.29 -2.23 -20.76
CA HIS A 206 -14.19 -1.56 -20.08
C HIS A 206 -13.45 -2.53 -19.15
N VAL A 207 -14.16 -3.34 -18.37
CA VAL A 207 -13.57 -4.38 -17.50
C VAL A 207 -12.81 -5.41 -18.33
N THR A 208 -13.44 -6.04 -19.32
CA THR A 208 -12.81 -7.15 -20.05
C THR A 208 -11.60 -6.72 -20.86
N SER A 209 -11.59 -5.49 -21.38
CA SER A 209 -10.43 -4.93 -22.10
C SER A 209 -9.31 -4.42 -21.18
N ALA A 210 -9.44 -4.51 -19.85
CA ALA A 210 -8.41 -4.10 -18.90
C ALA A 210 -7.09 -4.85 -19.13
N PHE A 211 -7.15 -6.17 -19.33
CA PHE A 211 -5.94 -6.95 -19.51
C PHE A 211 -5.22 -6.62 -20.82
N GLU A 212 -5.96 -6.39 -21.90
CA GLU A 212 -5.40 -5.93 -23.18
C GLU A 212 -4.69 -4.57 -23.04
N ARG A 213 -5.28 -3.63 -22.29
CA ARG A 213 -4.64 -2.33 -21.99
C ARG A 213 -3.33 -2.51 -21.24
N VAL A 214 -3.28 -3.39 -20.25
CA VAL A 214 -2.05 -3.67 -19.50
C VAL A 214 -0.97 -4.24 -20.42
N LEU A 215 -1.31 -5.23 -21.25
CA LEU A 215 -0.35 -5.83 -22.18
C LEU A 215 0.18 -4.81 -23.19
N ALA A 216 -0.71 -4.00 -23.78
CA ALA A 216 -0.31 -2.95 -24.71
C ALA A 216 0.66 -1.95 -24.07
N LYS A 217 0.40 -1.54 -22.82
CA LYS A 217 1.28 -0.64 -22.06
C LYS A 217 2.64 -1.27 -21.77
N GLN A 218 2.69 -2.52 -21.33
CA GLN A 218 3.95 -3.22 -21.06
C GLN A 218 4.82 -3.38 -22.31
N VAL A 219 4.19 -3.66 -23.46
CA VAL A 219 4.89 -3.75 -24.75
C VAL A 219 5.52 -2.40 -25.11
N ASP A 220 4.76 -1.31 -24.99
CA ASP A 220 5.25 0.03 -25.31
C ASP A 220 6.41 0.48 -24.40
N GLU A 221 6.30 0.20 -23.10
CA GLU A 221 7.36 0.50 -22.12
C GLU A 221 8.63 -0.32 -22.36
N THR A 222 8.50 -1.59 -22.75
CA THR A 222 9.64 -2.47 -23.03
C THR A 222 10.39 -2.04 -24.30
N ILE A 223 9.66 -1.66 -25.36
CA ILE A 223 10.24 -1.21 -26.63
C ILE A 223 10.92 0.16 -26.47
N THR A 224 10.36 1.04 -25.66
CA THR A 224 10.90 2.39 -25.44
C THR A 224 12.21 2.34 -24.64
N ALA A 225 12.33 1.45 -23.66
CA ALA A 225 13.57 1.27 -22.89
C ALA A 225 14.73 0.68 -23.72
N THR A 226 14.46 -0.02 -24.83
CA THR A 226 15.50 -0.56 -25.73
C THR A 226 16.04 0.45 -26.74
N ARG A 227 15.50 1.69 -26.78
CA ARG A 227 15.88 2.75 -27.72
C ARG A 227 16.65 3.92 -27.08
N GLN A 228 17.03 3.82 -25.82
CA GLN A 228 17.92 4.78 -25.12
C GLN A 228 19.28 4.13 -24.85
#